data_AF-A0A2V8BCQ6-F1
#
_entry.id   AF-A0A2V8BCQ6-F1
#
_cell.length_a   1.000
_cell.length_b   1.000
_cell.length_c   1.000
_cell.angle_alpha   90.00
_cell.angle_beta   90.00
_cell.angle_gamma   90.00
#
_symmetry.space_group_name_H-M   'P 1'
#
loop_
_entity.id
_entity.type
_entity.pdbx_description
1 polymer ?
#
loop_
_entity_poly.entity_id
_entity_poly.type
_entity_poly.pdbx_seq_one_letter_code
_entity_poly.pdbx_strand_id
1 'polypeptide(L)'
;MAAAIAAPVFAQTRRPQRKPAAPPPVPLKKEAPDMTCPTPLGVGVKTKAAFCEISTGRDPAAGVIIRFPPHRGPVTLSFNLHNRHLYSEEQ
;
A
#
# COMPACT_ATOMS: atom_id res chain seq x y z
N MET A 1 -76.52 12.02 -29.11
CA MET A 1 -75.44 13.05 -29.07
C MET A 1 -74.69 12.83 -27.76
N ALA A 2 -73.59 12.08 -27.77
CA ALA A 2 -72.84 11.70 -26.56
C ALA A 2 -71.50 12.44 -26.56
N ALA A 3 -71.26 13.27 -25.56
CA ALA A 3 -70.02 14.02 -25.40
C ALA A 3 -69.03 13.22 -24.54
N ALA A 4 -67.86 12.89 -25.11
CA ALA A 4 -66.76 12.24 -24.39
C ALA A 4 -65.86 13.31 -23.74
N ILE A 5 -65.64 13.19 -22.43
CA ILE A 5 -64.80 14.09 -21.65
C ILE A 5 -63.35 13.55 -21.68
N ALA A 6 -62.42 14.30 -22.26
CA ALA A 6 -61.00 13.96 -22.28
C ALA A 6 -60.32 14.47 -20.99
N ALA A 7 -59.74 13.57 -20.20
CA ALA A 7 -58.91 13.92 -19.05
C ALA A 7 -57.43 14.12 -19.47
N PRO A 8 -56.71 15.10 -18.93
CA PRO A 8 -55.30 15.32 -19.26
C PRO A 8 -54.43 14.25 -18.61
N VAL A 9 -53.62 13.59 -19.43
CA VAL A 9 -52.58 12.67 -18.96
C VAL A 9 -51.48 13.50 -18.29
N PHE A 10 -51.48 13.53 -16.95
CA PHE A 10 -50.37 14.11 -16.19
C PHE A 10 -49.11 13.28 -16.44
N ALA A 11 -48.09 13.92 -17.02
CA ALA A 11 -46.77 13.34 -17.24
C ALA A 11 -46.12 12.99 -15.89
N GLN A 12 -46.08 11.70 -15.55
CA GLN A 12 -45.32 11.21 -14.39
C GLN A 12 -43.82 11.22 -14.72
N THR A 13 -43.11 12.26 -14.29
CA THR A 13 -41.65 12.27 -14.26
C THR A 13 -41.16 11.22 -13.26
N ARG A 14 -40.57 10.12 -13.75
CA ARG A 14 -39.98 9.08 -12.91
C ARG A 14 -38.83 9.67 -12.08
N ARG A 15 -38.90 9.53 -10.76
CA ARG A 15 -37.83 9.94 -9.84
C ARG A 15 -36.57 9.10 -10.12
N PRO A 16 -35.38 9.70 -10.22
CA PRO A 16 -34.15 8.95 -10.40
C PRO A 16 -33.89 8.10 -9.15
N GLN A 17 -33.77 6.79 -9.36
CA GLN A 17 -33.43 5.84 -8.31
C GLN A 17 -31.99 6.10 -7.85
N ARG A 18 -31.80 6.48 -6.59
CA ARG A 18 -30.46 6.67 -6.01
C ARG A 18 -29.71 5.34 -6.06
N LYS A 19 -28.57 5.32 -6.75
CA LYS A 19 -27.67 4.16 -6.76
C LYS A 19 -27.15 3.91 -5.33
N PRO A 20 -27.08 2.65 -4.88
CA PRO A 20 -26.46 2.30 -3.60
C PRO A 20 -25.03 2.84 -3.52
N ALA A 21 -24.65 3.35 -2.35
CA ALA A 21 -23.28 3.78 -2.10
C ALA A 21 -22.32 2.59 -2.20
N ALA A 22 -21.12 2.81 -2.77
CA ALA A 22 -20.10 1.79 -2.86
C ALA A 22 -19.68 1.33 -1.44
N PRO A 23 -19.39 0.04 -1.25
CA PRO A 23 -18.91 -0.47 0.03
C PRO A 23 -17.57 0.17 0.42
N PRO A 24 -17.31 0.33 1.73
CA PRO A 24 -16.07 0.92 2.22
C PRO A 24 -14.84 0.10 1.80
N PRO A 25 -13.69 0.75 1.53
CA PRO A 25 -12.47 0.07 1.13
C PRO A 25 -11.96 -0.88 2.22
N VAL A 26 -11.43 -2.03 1.79
CA VAL A 26 -10.84 -3.04 2.68
C VAL A 26 -9.63 -2.41 3.40
N PRO A 27 -9.50 -2.59 4.74
CA PRO A 27 -8.39 -2.03 5.49
C PRO A 27 -7.04 -2.59 5.00
N LEU A 28 -6.07 -1.69 4.81
CA LEU A 28 -4.70 -2.04 4.43
C LEU A 28 -4.02 -2.82 5.56
N LYS A 29 -3.46 -3.99 5.25
CA LYS A 29 -2.70 -4.80 6.20
C LYS A 29 -1.24 -4.33 6.21
N LYS A 30 -0.71 -4.01 7.38
CA LYS A 30 0.73 -3.78 7.60
C LYS A 30 1.34 -5.07 8.10
N GLU A 31 2.28 -5.62 7.35
CA GLU A 31 3.03 -6.81 7.72
C GLU A 31 4.52 -6.51 7.70
N ALA A 32 5.26 -7.13 8.62
CA ALA A 32 6.72 -7.11 8.56
C ALA A 32 7.15 -7.96 7.35
N PRO A 33 7.93 -7.41 6.41
CA PRO A 33 8.38 -8.17 5.27
C PRO A 33 9.39 -9.24 5.69
N ASP A 34 9.37 -10.37 4.99
CA ASP A 34 10.44 -11.35 5.07
C ASP A 34 11.70 -10.78 4.38
N MET A 35 12.77 -10.58 5.15
CA MET A 35 14.00 -9.92 4.72
C MET A 35 15.21 -10.81 4.99
N THR A 36 16.04 -11.01 3.96
CA THR A 36 17.37 -11.62 4.10
C THR A 36 18.43 -10.53 4.03
N CYS A 37 19.21 -10.38 5.11
CA CYS A 37 20.27 -9.39 5.24
C CYS A 37 21.65 -10.07 5.12
N PRO A 38 22.51 -9.65 4.17
CA PRO A 38 23.88 -10.18 4.03
C PRO A 38 24.78 -9.89 5.24
N THR A 39 24.62 -8.70 5.83
CA THR A 39 25.48 -8.18 6.91
C THR A 39 24.63 -7.65 8.08
N PRO A 40 24.14 -8.52 8.98
CA PRO A 40 23.27 -8.10 10.08
C PRO A 40 24.04 -7.35 11.17
N LEU A 41 23.52 -6.20 11.59
CA LEU A 41 24.07 -5.40 12.70
C LEU A 41 23.35 -5.63 14.04
N GLY A 42 22.23 -6.36 14.00
CA GLY A 42 21.43 -6.70 15.18
C GLY A 42 20.11 -5.95 15.27
N VAL A 43 19.48 -6.01 16.45
CA VAL A 43 18.16 -5.42 16.71
C VAL A 43 18.29 -4.24 17.67
N GLY A 44 17.71 -3.10 17.31
CA GLY A 44 17.75 -1.91 18.14
C GLY A 44 17.04 -2.12 19.48
N VAL A 45 17.69 -1.74 20.58
CA VAL A 45 17.15 -1.96 21.93
C VAL A 45 15.84 -1.22 22.16
N LYS A 46 15.76 0.04 21.70
CA LYS A 46 14.58 0.90 21.84
C LYS A 46 13.53 0.68 20.75
N THR A 47 13.96 0.63 19.50
CA THR A 47 13.07 0.56 18.33
C THR A 47 12.59 -0.84 18.00
N LYS A 48 13.30 -1.87 18.49
CA LYS A 48 13.12 -3.28 18.10
C LYS A 48 13.21 -3.53 16.59
N ALA A 49 13.76 -2.57 15.84
CA ALA A 49 13.99 -2.70 14.41
C ALA A 49 15.27 -3.51 14.15
N ALA A 50 15.24 -4.38 13.15
CA ALA A 50 16.45 -5.03 12.66
C ALA A 50 17.26 -4.03 11.82
N PHE A 51 18.58 -4.00 12.04
CA PHE A 51 19.52 -3.17 11.29
C PHE A 51 20.39 -4.05 10.39
N CYS A 52 20.49 -3.65 9.13
CA CYS A 52 21.28 -4.32 8.10
C CYS A 52 22.27 -3.33 7.50
N GLU A 53 23.55 -3.72 7.41
CA GLU A 53 24.51 -2.97 6.61
C GLU A 53 24.40 -3.41 5.15
N ILE A 54 24.38 -2.42 4.26
CA ILE A 54 24.24 -2.64 2.81
C ILE A 54 25.44 -1.98 2.14
N SER A 55 26.35 -2.79 1.60
CA SER A 55 27.43 -2.28 0.76
C SER A 55 26.86 -1.76 -0.54
N THR A 56 27.27 -0.56 -0.95
CA THR A 56 26.91 -0.04 -2.27
C THR A 56 27.62 -0.85 -3.34
N GLY A 57 26.86 -1.40 -4.28
CA GLY A 57 27.38 -2.32 -5.29
C GLY A 57 26.43 -2.45 -6.47
N ARG A 58 26.87 -3.18 -7.50
CA ARG A 58 26.08 -3.41 -8.73
C ARG A 58 25.36 -4.75 -8.75
N ASP A 59 25.82 -5.71 -7.94
CA ASP A 59 25.18 -7.01 -7.85
C ASP A 59 23.98 -6.95 -6.90
N PRO A 60 22.73 -7.08 -7.39
CA PRO A 60 21.55 -7.06 -6.54
C PRO A 60 21.46 -8.29 -5.62
N ALA A 61 22.08 -9.42 -5.99
CA ALA A 61 22.07 -10.62 -5.15
C ALA A 61 22.94 -10.44 -3.89
N ALA A 62 23.90 -9.52 -3.91
CA ALA A 62 24.69 -9.11 -2.76
C ALA A 62 23.98 -8.07 -1.86
N GLY A 63 22.77 -7.65 -2.22
CA GLY A 63 21.96 -6.67 -1.48
C GLY A 63 20.93 -7.30 -0.53
N VAL A 64 19.97 -6.48 -0.06
CA VAL A 64 18.85 -6.94 0.78
C VAL A 64 17.70 -7.38 -0.10
N ILE A 65 17.25 -8.63 0.08
CA ILE A 65 16.13 -9.20 -0.66
C ILE A 65 14.88 -9.14 0.22
N ILE A 66 13.83 -8.49 -0.29
CA ILE A 66 12.53 -8.30 0.36
C ILE A 66 11.48 -9.06 -0.44
N ARG A 67 10.84 -10.05 0.18
CA ARG A 67 9.80 -10.85 -0.48
C ARG A 67 8.42 -10.36 -0.09
N PHE A 68 7.63 -9.94 -1.07
CA PHE A 68 6.23 -9.59 -0.85
C PHE A 68 5.35 -10.85 -0.96
N PRO A 69 4.48 -11.12 0.03
CA PRO A 69 3.50 -12.17 -0.11
C PRO A 69 2.53 -11.85 -1.26
N PRO A 70 1.85 -12.87 -1.83
CA PRO A 70 0.82 -12.66 -2.85
C PRO A 70 -0.25 -11.68 -2.35
N HIS A 71 -0.48 -10.60 -3.12
CA HIS A 71 -1.40 -9.52 -2.77
C HIS A 71 -2.18 -9.04 -3.99
N ARG A 72 -3.26 -8.29 -3.76
CA ARG A 72 -4.02 -7.61 -4.82
C ARG A 72 -3.95 -6.10 -4.61
N GLY A 73 -3.74 -5.36 -5.70
CA GLY A 73 -3.60 -3.91 -5.65
C GLY A 73 -2.16 -3.45 -5.38
N PRO A 74 -1.95 -2.13 -5.19
CA PRO A 74 -0.62 -1.57 -4.98
C PRO A 74 -0.02 -1.97 -3.62
N VAL A 75 1.30 -2.12 -3.58
CA VAL A 75 2.09 -2.35 -2.36
C VAL A 75 3.09 -1.22 -2.17
N THR A 76 3.19 -0.78 -0.91
CA THR A 76 4.15 0.24 -0.48
C THR A 76 5.18 -0.38 0.44
N LEU A 77 6.46 -0.24 0.08
CA LEU A 77 7.59 -0.56 0.94
C LEU A 77 8.18 0.73 1.51
N SER A 78 8.30 0.81 2.83
CA SER A 78 8.96 1.91 3.53
C SER A 78 10.21 1.39 4.23
N PHE A 79 11.33 2.08 4.09
CA PHE A 79 12.56 1.80 4.80
C PHE A 79 13.28 3.10 5.17
N ASN A 80 14.10 3.03 6.21
CA ASN A 80 14.99 4.12 6.60
C ASN A 80 16.41 3.73 6.23
N LEU A 81 17.09 4.60 5.47
CA LEU A 81 18.49 4.44 5.14
C LEU A 81 19.31 5.40 6.00
N HIS A 82 20.33 4.87 6.68
CA HIS A 82 21.27 5.66 7.45
C HIS A 82 22.67 5.41 6.89
N ASN A 83 23.37 6.46 6.45
CA ASN A 83 24.76 6.33 6.04
C ASN A 83 25.60 6.02 7.27
N ARG A 84 26.32 4.89 7.24
CA ARG A 84 27.34 4.59 8.24
C ARG A 84 28.66 5.12 7.71
N HIS A 85 29.18 6.17 8.35
CA HIS A 85 30.57 6.56 8.12
C HIS A 85 31.47 5.51 8.78
N LEU A 86 32.12 4.69 7.95
CA LEU A 86 33.32 3.99 8.37
C LEU A 86 34.42 5.05 8.38
N TYR A 87 34.82 5.50 9.56
CA TYR A 87 36.07 6.25 9.68
C TYR A 87 37.18 5.28 9.27
N SER A 88 37.82 5.54 8.13
CA SER A 88 39.12 4.96 7.86
C SER A 88 40.06 5.53 8.91
N GLU A 89 40.67 4.68 9.72
CA GLU A 89 41.86 5.04 10.49
C GLU A 89 43.00 5.27 9.49
N GLU A 90 42.99 6.45 8.85
CA GLU A 90 44.16 6.99 8.17
C GLU A 90 45.23 7.25 9.24
N GLN A 91 46.31 6.45 9.14
CA GLN A 91 47.54 6.52 9.94
C GLN A 91 48.33 7.80 9.69
#